data_AF-A0A382FLU9-F1
#
_entry.id   AF-A0A382FLU9-F1
#
_cell.length_a   1.000
_cell.length_b   1.000
_cell.length_c   1.000
_cell.angle_alpha   90.00
_cell.angle_beta   90.00
_cell.angle_gamma   90.00
#
_symmetry.space_group_name_H-M   'P 1'
#
loop_
_entity.id
_entity.type
_entity.pdbx_description
1 polymer ?
#
loop_
_entity_poly.entity_id
_entity_poly.type
_entity_poly.pdbx_seq_one_letter_code
_entity_poly.pdbx_strand_id
1 'polypeptide(L)'
;MNDFSEFRRGFKPLFGALVGAGCGITSIMFYTHGTFVVAISENTEWSRGEVQFAFTIMSLMALFTAPSIGWMVDRFGPRSVALVSLVGFFIGCLTLSLTGTNLIYYYTGWAVLAVLGAGT
;
A
#
# COMPACT_ATOMS: atom_id res chain seq x y z
N MET A 1 -15.64 17.11 -30.97
CA MET A 1 -15.71 16.85 -29.51
C MET A 1 -14.66 17.74 -28.87
N ASN A 2 -15.03 18.64 -27.97
CA ASN A 2 -14.06 19.55 -27.33
C ASN A 2 -13.40 18.83 -26.14
N ASP A 3 -12.08 18.67 -26.16
CA ASP A 3 -11.30 17.96 -25.11
C ASP A 3 -11.61 18.43 -23.68
N PHE A 4 -11.86 19.74 -23.51
CA PHE A 4 -12.21 20.31 -22.20
C PHE A 4 -13.53 19.80 -21.62
N SER A 5 -14.48 19.38 -22.47
CA SER A 5 -15.77 18.86 -22.02
C SER A 5 -15.66 17.46 -21.41
N GLU A 6 -14.71 16.67 -21.89
CA GLU A 6 -14.40 15.33 -21.37
C GLU A 6 -13.72 15.44 -20.00
N PHE A 7 -12.72 16.32 -19.88
CA PHE A 7 -12.06 16.60 -18.60
C PHE A 7 -13.03 17.10 -17.53
N ARG A 8 -13.96 17.99 -17.89
CA ARG A 8 -14.95 18.53 -16.94
C ARG A 8 -15.95 17.48 -16.47
N ARG A 9 -16.28 16.48 -17.30
CA ARG A 9 -17.10 15.32 -16.92
C ARG A 9 -16.32 14.27 -16.12
N GLY A 10 -15.06 14.04 -16.48
CA GLY A 10 -14.16 13.06 -15.86
C GLY A 10 -13.41 13.54 -14.63
N PHE A 11 -13.54 14.82 -14.25
CA PHE A 11 -12.74 15.41 -13.18
C PHE A 11 -12.89 14.68 -11.83
N LYS A 12 -14.11 14.22 -11.48
CA LYS A 12 -14.36 13.50 -10.22
C LYS A 12 -13.62 12.16 -10.12
N PRO A 13 -13.76 11.22 -11.07
CA PRO A 13 -12.99 9.98 -11.05
C PRO A 13 -11.49 10.21 -11.24
N LEU A 14 -11.08 11.21 -12.04
CA LEU A 14 -9.67 11.57 -12.19
C LEU A 14 -9.05 12.03 -10.87
N PHE A 15 -9.74 12.91 -10.13
CA PHE A 15 -9.30 13.36 -8.82
C PHE A 15 -9.26 12.22 -7.81
N GLY A 16 -10.25 11.31 -7.85
CA GLY A 16 -10.25 10.10 -7.02
C GLY A 16 -9.05 9.19 -7.30
N ALA A 17 -8.71 8.98 -8.57
CA ALA A 17 -7.55 8.21 -8.98
C ALA A 17 -6.23 8.90 -8.57
N LEU A 18 -6.16 10.23 -8.69
CA LEU A 18 -5.00 11.01 -8.24
C LEU A 18 -4.75 10.83 -6.74
N VAL A 19 -5.80 10.98 -5.92
CA VAL A 19 -5.71 10.82 -4.47
C VAL A 19 -5.39 9.37 -4.11
N GLY A 20 -6.04 8.40 -4.75
CA GLY A 20 -5.78 6.97 -4.53
C GLY A 20 -4.33 6.60 -4.82
N ALA A 21 -3.83 6.95 -6.01
CA ALA A 21 -2.46 6.69 -6.40
C ALA A 21 -1.44 7.39 -5.48
N GLY A 22 -1.70 8.66 -5.10
CA GLY A 22 -0.80 9.43 -4.26
C GLY A 22 -0.80 9.03 -2.78
N CYS A 23 -1.92 8.53 -2.26
CA CYS A 23 -2.05 8.09 -0.86
C CYS A 23 -2.03 6.57 -0.68
N GLY A 24 -1.83 5.82 -1.77
CA GLY A 24 -1.79 4.37 -1.76
C GLY A 24 -0.47 3.80 -1.24
N ILE A 25 -0.43 2.48 -1.14
CA ILE A 25 0.73 1.71 -0.71
C ILE A 25 2.00 2.07 -1.48
N THR A 26 1.88 2.24 -2.79
CA THR A 26 3.01 2.46 -3.70
C THR A 26 3.64 3.83 -3.51
N SER A 27 2.87 4.87 -3.20
CA SER A 27 3.44 6.18 -2.92
C SER A 27 3.94 6.27 -1.50
N ILE A 28 3.09 6.01 -0.50
CA ILE A 28 3.48 6.26 0.89
C ILE A 28 4.63 5.33 1.28
N MET A 29 4.49 4.02 1.12
CA MET A 29 5.47 3.09 1.67
C MET A 29 6.81 3.11 0.93
N PHE A 30 6.83 3.32 -0.39
CA PHE A 30 8.10 3.40 -1.12
C PHE A 30 8.92 4.63 -0.73
N TYR A 31 8.27 5.78 -0.48
CA TYR A 31 8.97 7.01 -0.11
C TYR A 31 9.28 7.10 1.39
N THR A 32 8.41 6.58 2.27
CA THR A 32 8.63 6.67 3.72
C THR A 32 9.47 5.54 4.28
N HIS A 33 9.49 4.35 3.66
CA HIS A 33 10.26 3.23 4.21
C HIS A 33 11.74 3.59 4.33
N GLY A 34 12.34 4.10 3.25
CA GLY A 34 13.76 4.46 3.23
C GLY A 34 14.16 5.52 4.27
N THR A 35 13.25 6.45 4.60
CA THR A 35 13.51 7.46 5.64
C THR A 35 13.42 6.88 7.04
N PHE A 36 12.57 5.87 7.27
CA PHE A 36 12.40 5.24 8.57
C PHE A 36 13.37 4.09 8.86
N VAL A 37 14.07 3.53 7.87
CA VAL A 37 15.00 2.38 8.08
C VAL A 37 16.01 2.65 9.19
N VAL A 38 16.62 3.85 9.21
CA VAL A 38 17.62 4.22 10.23
C VAL A 38 16.98 4.33 11.61
N ALA A 39 15.87 5.07 11.72
CA ALA A 39 15.19 5.27 12.99
C ALA A 39 14.63 3.95 13.58
N ILE A 40 14.11 3.05 12.74
CA ILE A 40 13.64 1.74 13.19
C ILE A 40 14.83 0.91 13.69
N SER A 41 15.90 0.82 12.92
CA SER A 41 17.11 0.07 13.27
C SER A 41 17.72 0.53 14.61
N GLU A 42 17.73 1.83 14.88
CA GLU A 42 18.21 2.40 16.16
C GLU A 42 17.28 2.10 17.34
N ASN A 43 15.96 2.10 17.14
CA ASN A 43 14.98 1.86 18.22
C ASN A 43 14.74 0.38 18.53
N THR A 44 14.96 -0.52 17.57
CA THR A 44 14.69 -1.96 17.72
C THR A 44 15.96 -2.81 17.83
N GLU A 45 17.13 -2.20 17.66
CA GLU A 45 18.45 -2.86 17.55
C GLU A 45 18.56 -3.86 16.37
N TRP A 46 17.60 -3.85 15.44
CA TRP A 46 17.64 -4.68 14.25
C TRP A 46 18.67 -4.15 13.26
N SER A 47 19.27 -5.05 12.48
CA SER A 47 20.10 -4.64 11.36
C SER A 47 19.27 -3.93 10.30
N ARG A 48 19.89 -2.99 9.57
CA ARG A 48 19.26 -2.34 8.41
C ARG A 48 18.79 -3.36 7.37
N GLY A 49 19.48 -4.49 7.25
CA GLY A 49 19.11 -5.59 6.36
C GLY A 49 17.80 -6.25 6.75
N GLU A 50 17.58 -6.50 8.04
CA GLU A 50 16.31 -7.05 8.55
C GLU A 50 15.15 -6.08 8.32
N VAL A 51 15.34 -4.78 8.61
CA VAL A 51 14.30 -3.77 8.33
C VAL A 51 13.96 -3.73 6.84
N GLN A 52 14.98 -3.72 5.98
CA GLN A 52 14.81 -3.66 4.53
C GLN A 52 14.19 -4.94 3.95
N PHE A 53 14.43 -6.09 4.58
CA PHE A 53 13.85 -7.37 4.16
C PHE A 53 12.32 -7.35 4.20
N ALA A 54 11.73 -6.60 5.14
CA ALA A 54 10.28 -6.45 5.22
C ALA A 54 9.68 -5.78 3.96
N PHE A 55 10.44 -4.87 3.34
CA PHE A 55 10.05 -4.24 2.08
C PHE A 55 10.10 -5.22 0.89
N THR A 56 11.05 -6.16 0.91
CA THR A 56 11.09 -7.28 -0.04
C THR A 56 9.85 -8.18 0.13
N ILE A 57 9.45 -8.48 1.37
CA ILE A 57 8.22 -9.22 1.66
C ILE A 57 7.02 -8.48 1.08
N MET A 58 6.91 -7.16 1.30
CA MET A 58 5.83 -6.36 0.73
C MET A 58 5.77 -6.49 -0.79
N SER A 59 6.91 -6.38 -1.46
CA SER A 59 7.01 -6.44 -2.93
C SER A 59 6.60 -7.82 -3.47
N LEU A 60 7.04 -8.91 -2.82
CA LEU A 60 6.66 -10.27 -3.18
C LEU A 60 5.17 -10.52 -2.96
N MET A 61 4.62 -10.09 -1.83
CA MET A 61 3.19 -10.25 -1.53
C MET A 61 2.33 -9.45 -2.50
N ALA A 62 2.74 -8.24 -2.87
CA ALA A 62 2.07 -7.45 -3.91
C ALA A 62 2.06 -8.19 -5.26
N LEU A 63 3.19 -8.79 -5.65
CA LEU A 63 3.28 -9.60 -6.88
C LEU A 63 2.28 -10.76 -6.88
N PHE A 64 2.18 -11.52 -5.78
CA PHE A 64 1.25 -12.63 -5.69
C PHE A 64 -0.22 -12.20 -5.58
N THR A 65 -0.48 -11.02 -5.03
CA THR A 65 -1.84 -10.50 -4.84
C THR A 65 -2.37 -9.80 -6.10
N ALA A 66 -1.49 -9.36 -7.01
CA ALA A 66 -1.87 -8.63 -8.22
C ALA A 66 -2.90 -9.35 -9.11
N PRO A 67 -2.80 -10.66 -9.42
CA PRO A 67 -3.82 -11.36 -10.21
C PRO A 67 -5.19 -11.39 -9.50
N SER A 68 -5.21 -11.55 -8.18
CA SER A 68 -6.43 -11.58 -7.39
C SER A 68 -7.13 -10.22 -7.38
N ILE A 69 -6.36 -9.13 -7.25
CA ILE A 69 -6.90 -7.77 -7.35
C ILE A 69 -7.43 -7.50 -8.76
N GLY A 70 -6.70 -7.91 -9.81
CA GLY A 70 -7.17 -7.78 -11.20
C GLY A 70 -8.52 -8.46 -11.41
N TRP A 71 -8.67 -9.71 -10.97
CA TRP A 71 -9.94 -10.43 -11.02
C TRP A 71 -11.06 -9.74 -10.23
N MET A 72 -10.75 -9.21 -9.04
CA MET A 72 -11.72 -8.45 -8.24
C MET A 72 -12.14 -7.15 -8.94
N VAL A 73 -11.21 -6.45 -9.59
CA VAL A 73 -11.50 -5.23 -10.35
C VAL A 73 -12.42 -5.55 -11.53
N ASP A 74 -12.15 -6.63 -12.26
CA ASP A 74 -12.97 -7.06 -13.39
C ASP A 74 -14.40 -7.44 -12.95
N ARG A 75 -14.54 -8.06 -11.77
CA ARG A 75 -15.83 -8.55 -11.26
C ARG A 75 -16.66 -7.50 -10.51
N PHE A 76 -16.03 -6.68 -9.68
CA PHE A 76 -16.70 -5.75 -8.75
C PHE A 76 -16.52 -4.28 -9.13
N GLY A 77 -15.73 -4.02 -10.16
CA GLY A 77 -15.39 -2.69 -10.65
C GLY A 77 -14.24 -2.03 -9.87
N PRO A 78 -13.47 -1.16 -10.53
CA PRO A 78 -12.25 -0.57 -9.96
C PRO A 78 -12.52 0.30 -8.73
N ARG A 79 -13.66 1.02 -8.70
CA ARG A 79 -13.98 1.95 -7.60
C ARG A 79 -14.20 1.23 -6.26
N SER A 80 -14.97 0.14 -6.28
CA SER A 80 -15.28 -0.61 -5.06
C SER A 80 -14.02 -1.25 -4.48
N VAL A 81 -13.19 -1.84 -5.35
CA VAL A 81 -11.92 -2.45 -4.95
C VAL A 81 -10.97 -1.41 -4.37
N ALA A 82 -10.79 -0.26 -5.04
CA ALA A 82 -9.90 0.80 -4.55
C ALA A 82 -10.32 1.32 -3.16
N LEU A 83 -11.62 1.53 -2.92
CA LEU A 83 -12.10 1.98 -1.60
C LEU A 83 -11.88 0.94 -0.51
N VAL A 84 -12.12 -0.34 -0.80
CA VAL A 84 -11.87 -1.44 0.16
C VAL A 84 -10.37 -1.58 0.44
N SER A 85 -9.54 -1.51 -0.60
CA SER A 85 -8.08 -1.55 -0.44
C SER A 85 -7.54 -0.34 0.32
N LEU A 86 -8.16 0.83 0.22
CA LEU A 86 -7.75 2.01 0.99
C LEU A 86 -8.02 1.82 2.49
N VAL A 87 -9.17 1.26 2.84
CA VAL A 87 -9.46 0.88 4.24
C VAL A 87 -8.52 -0.24 4.69
N GLY A 88 -8.26 -1.22 3.82
CA GLY A 88 -7.31 -2.30 4.07
C GLY A 88 -5.90 -1.80 4.31
N PHE A 89 -5.44 -0.82 3.53
CA PHE A 89 -4.14 -0.17 3.68
C PHE A 89 -4.04 0.56 5.03
N PHE A 90 -5.10 1.29 5.43
CA PHE A 90 -5.15 1.90 6.77
C PHE A 90 -5.02 0.86 7.89
N ILE A 91 -5.72 -0.27 7.78
CA ILE A 91 -5.60 -1.38 8.75
C ILE A 91 -4.19 -1.99 8.74
N GLY A 92 -3.57 -2.12 7.56
CA GLY A 92 -2.18 -2.55 7.42
C GLY A 92 -1.21 -1.63 8.16
N CYS A 93 -1.36 -0.31 7.99
CA CYS A 93 -0.57 0.69 8.71
C CYS A 93 -0.76 0.60 10.23
N LEU A 94 -2.01 0.42 10.70
CA LEU A 94 -2.29 0.21 12.12
C LEU A 94 -1.61 -1.06 12.66
N THR A 95 -1.64 -2.14 11.89
CA THR A 95 -0.96 -3.40 12.25
C THR A 95 0.53 -3.16 12.44
N LEU A 96 1.16 -2.43 11.51
CA LEU A 96 2.56 -2.01 11.60
C LEU A 96 2.88 -1.13 12.81
N SER A 97 1.94 -0.29 13.25
CA SER A 97 2.11 0.50 14.47
C SER A 97 2.07 -0.36 15.75
N LEU A 98 1.52 -1.58 15.68
CA LEU A 98 1.31 -2.46 16.84
C LEU A 98 2.35 -3.59 16.94
N THR A 99 3.32 -3.68 16.02
CA THR A 99 4.28 -4.80 15.99
C THR A 99 5.31 -4.78 17.12
N GLY A 100 5.53 -3.63 17.75
CA GLY A 100 6.52 -3.46 18.82
C GLY A 100 7.94 -3.83 18.39
N THR A 101 8.70 -4.50 19.27
CA THR A 101 10.08 -4.94 19.03
C THR A 101 10.20 -6.39 18.56
N ASN A 102 9.09 -7.01 18.12
CA ASN A 102 9.12 -8.36 17.57
C ASN A 102 9.25 -8.35 16.04
N LEU A 103 10.34 -8.91 15.53
CA LEU A 103 10.67 -8.90 14.11
C LEU A 103 9.69 -9.73 13.26
N ILE A 104 9.17 -10.84 13.81
CA ILE A 104 8.19 -11.68 13.10
C ILE A 104 6.88 -10.90 12.92
N TYR A 105 6.42 -10.22 13.97
CA TYR A 105 5.23 -9.37 13.86
C TYR A 105 5.43 -8.25 12.85
N TYR A 106 6.62 -7.62 12.84
CA TYR A 106 6.99 -6.64 11.81
C TYR A 106 6.84 -7.19 10.39
N TYR A 107 7.41 -8.35 10.09
CA TYR A 107 7.29 -8.99 8.78
C TYR A 107 5.84 -9.35 8.42
N THR A 108 5.07 -9.88 9.37
CA THR A 108 3.66 -10.18 9.13
C THR A 108 2.84 -8.92 8.90
N GLY A 109 3.16 -7.81 9.58
CA GLY A 109 2.53 -6.52 9.37
C GLY A 109 2.74 -5.98 7.96
N TRP A 110 3.97 -6.07 7.43
CA TRP A 110 4.26 -5.74 6.04
C TRP A 110 3.55 -6.65 5.04
N ALA A 111 3.46 -7.96 5.31
CA ALA A 111 2.73 -8.88 4.46
C ALA A 111 1.23 -8.58 4.43
N VAL A 112 0.62 -8.30 5.59
CA VAL A 112 -0.80 -7.91 5.71
C VAL A 112 -1.04 -6.58 5.00
N LEU A 113 -0.17 -5.60 5.22
CA LEU A 113 -0.24 -4.31 4.55
C LEU A 113 -0.18 -4.47 3.03
N ALA A 114 0.70 -5.33 2.51
CA ALA A 114 0.84 -5.60 1.08
C ALA A 114 -0.43 -6.21 0.49
N VAL A 115 -1.01 -7.22 1.15
CA VAL A 115 -2.21 -7.91 0.66
C VAL A 115 -3.42 -6.99 0.69
N LEU A 116 -3.62 -6.27 1.80
CA LEU A 116 -4.79 -5.41 1.97
C LEU A 116 -4.69 -4.12 1.14
N GLY A 117 -3.48 -3.58 0.99
CA GLY A 117 -3.21 -2.36 0.23
C GLY A 117 -2.98 -2.56 -1.27
N ALA A 118 -2.91 -3.79 -1.79
CA ALA A 118 -2.53 -4.06 -3.18
C ALA A 118 -3.41 -3.39 -4.25
N GLY A 119 -4.65 -3.00 -3.91
CA GLY A 119 -5.60 -2.36 -4.83
C GLY A 119 -5.74 -0.84 -4.67
N THR A 120 -4.93 -0.19 -3.85
CA THR A 120 -4.90 1.28 -3.73
C THR A 120 -4.09 1.93 -4.84
#